data_AF-A0A645CS90-F1
#
_entry.id   AF-A0A645CS90-F1
#
_cell.length_a   1.000
_cell.length_b   1.000
_cell.length_c   1.000
_cell.angle_alpha   90.00
_cell.angle_beta   90.00
_cell.angle_gamma   90.00
#
_symmetry.space_group_name_H-M   'P 1'
#
loop_
_entity.id
_entity.type
_entity.pdbx_description
1 polymer ?
#
loop_
_entity_poly.entity_id
_entity_poly.type
_entity_poly.pdbx_seq_one_letter_code
_entity_poly.pdbx_strand_id
1 'polypeptide(L)' 'MTRVAHLDEAMWTELFLADADYLTEQLEILLVHLNEYHDALVEKDSARLQALLKDGREKKATAGGN' A
#
# COMPACT_ATOMS: atom_id res chain seq x y z
N MET A 1 -9.81 -0.17 -11.29
CA MET A 1 -8.56 0.59 -11.48
C MET A 1 -8.68 1.71 -12.54
N THR A 2 -9.88 2.21 -12.86
CA THR A 2 -10.11 3.08 -14.03
C THR A 2 -10.67 4.46 -13.71
N ARG A 3 -10.98 4.76 -12.43
CA ARG A 3 -11.57 6.04 -12.02
C ARG A 3 -10.53 7.13 -11.77
N VAL A 4 -9.34 6.72 -11.32
CA VAL A 4 -8.15 7.58 -11.16
C VAL A 4 -7.52 7.87 -12.53
N ALA A 5 -7.69 7.00 -13.53
CA ALA A 5 -7.16 7.23 -14.88
C ALA A 5 -7.80 8.43 -15.64
N HIS A 6 -8.86 9.03 -15.09
CA HIS A 6 -9.52 10.23 -15.63
C HIS A 6 -9.35 11.45 -14.69
N LEU A 7 -8.34 11.42 -13.82
CA LEU A 7 -8.08 12.49 -12.86
C LEU A 7 -7.47 13.71 -13.58
N ASP A 8 -7.88 14.92 -13.20
CA ASP A 8 -7.25 16.18 -13.64
C ASP A 8 -5.89 16.34 -12.98
N GLU A 9 -4.80 16.25 -13.74
CA GLU A 9 -3.46 16.21 -13.20
C GLU A 9 -3.07 17.48 -12.44
N ALA A 10 -3.56 18.65 -12.85
CA ALA A 10 -3.25 19.91 -12.19
C ALA A 10 -3.89 19.99 -10.81
N MET A 11 -5.21 19.72 -10.73
CA MET A 11 -5.94 19.71 -9.46
C MET A 11 -5.35 18.69 -8.48
N TRP A 12 -5.04 17.48 -8.93
CA TRP A 12 -4.51 16.45 -8.04
C TRP A 12 -3.07 16.71 -7.62
N THR A 13 -2.26 17.36 -8.46
CA THR A 13 -0.93 17.82 -8.05
C THR A 13 -1.05 18.83 -6.90
N GLU A 14 -1.97 19.78 -7.00
CA GLU A 14 -2.23 20.72 -5.90
C GLU A 14 -2.66 20.00 -4.62
N LEU A 15 -3.59 19.05 -4.72
CA LEU A 15 -4.05 18.28 -3.55
C LEU A 15 -2.95 17.43 -2.92
N PHE A 16 -2.14 16.74 -3.74
CA PHE A 16 -1.04 15.91 -3.25
C PHE A 16 0.04 16.73 -2.58
N LEU A 17 0.38 17.89 -3.16
CA LEU A 17 1.39 18.78 -2.57
C LEU A 17 0.87 19.48 -1.30
N ALA A 18 -0.43 19.78 -1.24
CA ALA A 18 -1.04 20.36 -0.04
C ALA A 18 -1.05 19.40 1.15
N ASP A 19 -1.03 18.08 0.91
CA ASP A 19 -1.05 17.03 1.94
C ASP A 19 0.24 16.17 1.92
N ALA A 20 1.34 16.73 1.39
CA ALA A 20 2.56 15.99 1.09
C ALA A 20 3.17 15.27 2.30
N ASP A 21 3.14 15.89 3.48
CA ASP A 21 3.71 15.32 4.71
C ASP A 21 2.99 14.01 5.08
N TYR A 22 1.65 14.06 5.13
CA TYR A 22 0.84 12.90 5.46
C TYR A 22 0.96 11.81 4.38
N LEU A 23 0.87 12.20 3.10
CA LEU A 23 0.99 11.26 1.99
C LEU A 23 2.36 10.58 1.96
N THR A 24 3.43 11.31 2.27
CA THR A 24 4.79 10.73 2.32
C THR A 24 4.89 9.72 3.45
N GLU A 25 4.39 10.03 4.65
CA GLU A 25 4.36 9.07 5.77
C GLU A 25 3.58 7.79 5.40
N GLN A 26 2.42 7.92 4.75
CA GLN A 26 1.64 6.75 4.31
C GLN A 26 2.38 5.94 3.23
N LEU A 27 3.09 6.61 2.31
CA LEU A 27 3.91 5.94 1.30
C LEU A 27 5.08 5.19 1.93
N GLU A 28 5.74 5.75 2.94
CA GLU A 28 6.80 5.07 3.68
C GLU A 28 6.29 3.79 4.36
N ILE A 29 5.14 3.84 5.02
CA ILE A 29 4.49 2.66 5.61
C ILE A 29 4.21 1.59 4.55
N LEU A 30 3.67 2.01 3.40
CA LEU A 30 3.40 1.09 2.28
C LEU A 30 4.71 0.45 1.76
N LEU A 31 5.78 1.24 1.60
CA LEU A 31 7.08 0.75 1.15
C LEU A 31 7.68 -0.26 2.13
N VAL A 32 7.60 -0.01 3.43
CA VAL A 32 8.05 -0.97 4.47
C VAL A 32 7.37 -2.33 4.27
N HIS A 33 6.04 -2.34 4.15
CA HIS A 33 5.31 -3.59 3.94
C HIS A 33 5.63 -4.25 2.60
N LEU A 34 5.76 -3.49 1.51
CA LEU A 34 6.15 -4.04 0.21
C LEU A 34 7.54 -4.69 0.26
N ASN A 35 8.48 -4.12 1.02
CA ASN A 35 9.80 -4.72 1.23
C ASN A 35 9.72 -6.03 2.01
N GLU A 36 8.83 -6.16 3.00
CA GLU A 36 8.63 -7.44 3.71
C GLU A 36 8.19 -8.56 2.77
N TYR A 37 7.29 -8.26 1.82
CA TYR A 37 6.89 -9.21 0.77
C TYR A 37 8.03 -9.51 -0.19
N HIS A 38 8.76 -8.48 -0.63
CA HIS A 38 9.92 -8.65 -1.51
C HIS A 38 10.95 -9.60 -0.88
N ASP A 39 11.32 -9.38 0.37
CA ASP A 39 12.33 -10.18 1.06
C ASP A 39 11.88 -11.63 1.21
N ALA A 40 10.63 -11.86 1.62
CA ALA A 40 10.07 -13.21 1.72
C ALA A 40 10.10 -13.96 0.37
N LEU A 41 9.89 -13.25 -0.74
CA LEU A 41 9.95 -13.82 -2.09
C LEU A 41 11.39 -14.13 -2.53
N VAL A 42 12.33 -13.22 -2.29
CA VAL A 42 13.76 -13.39 -2.62
C VAL A 42 14.36 -14.56 -1.82
N GLU A 43 14.03 -14.65 -0.54
CA GLU A 43 14.49 -15.71 0.37
C GLU A 43 13.75 -17.04 0.15
N LYS A 44 12.66 -17.04 -0.65
CA LYS A 44 11.72 -18.16 -0.80
C LYS A 44 11.17 -18.66 0.54
N ASP A 45 10.98 -17.76 1.50
CA ASP A 45 10.42 -18.08 2.80
C ASP A 45 8.89 -18.19 2.73
N SER A 46 8.42 -19.42 2.49
CA SER A 46 6.99 -19.71 2.40
C SER A 46 6.23 -19.43 3.70
N ALA A 47 6.87 -19.57 4.87
CA ALA A 47 6.21 -19.38 6.15
C ALA A 47 5.96 -17.89 6.41
N ARG A 48 7.00 -17.06 6.20
CA ARG A 48 6.88 -15.60 6.27
C ARG A 48 5.86 -15.06 5.26
N LEU A 49 5.89 -15.54 4.02
CA LEU A 49 4.93 -15.12 3.00
C LEU A 49 3.49 -15.47 3.38
N GLN A 50 3.23 -16.69 3.89
CA GLN A 50 1.89 -17.07 4.36
C GLN A 50 1.39 -16.20 5.52
N ALA A 51 2.28 -15.85 6.46
CA ALA A 51 1.94 -14.98 7.58
C ALA A 51 1.56 -13.57 7.11
N LEU A 52 2.35 -12.96 6.22
CA LEU A 52 2.07 -11.64 5.65
C LEU A 52 0.73 -11.62 4.90
N LEU A 53 0.45 -12.63 4.07
CA LEU A 53 -0.82 -12.74 3.34
C LEU A 53 -2.03 -12.91 4.28
N LYS A 54 -1.84 -13.65 5.38
CA LYS A 54 -2.89 -13.82 6.40
C LYS A 54 -3.21 -12.49 7.07
N ASP A 55 -2.19 -11.78 7.52
CA ASP A 55 -2.31 -10.46 8.16
C ASP A 55 -2.99 -9.45 7.22
N GLY A 56 -2.57 -9.39 5.95
CA GLY A 56 -3.18 -8.53 4.94
C GLY A 56 -4.68 -8.80 4.73
N ARG A 57 -5.09 -10.07 4.70
CA ARG A 57 -6.50 -10.46 4.62
C ARG A 57 -7.28 -10.00 5.85
N GLU A 58 -6.72 -10.18 7.05
CA GLU A 58 -7.37 -9.82 8.31
C GLU A 58 -7.55 -8.30 8.45
N LYS A 59 -6.50 -7.52 8.12
CA LYS A 59 -6.57 -6.05 8.07
C LYS A 59 -7.64 -5.57 7.08
N LYS A 60 -7.68 -6.14 5.87
CA LYS A 60 -8.71 -5.79 4.87
C LYS A 60 -10.13 -6.04 5.37
N ALA A 61 -10.37 -7.18 6.04
CA ALA A 61 -11.67 -7.51 6.60
C ALA A 61 -12.09 -6.50 7.68
N THR A 62 -11.17 -6.04 8.53
CA THR A 62 -11.46 -5.02 9.54
C THR A 62 -11.72 -3.62 8.96
N ALA A 63 -11.12 -3.29 7.81
CA ALA A 63 -11.31 -2.01 7.11
C ALA A 63 -12.61 -1.93 6.28
N GLY A 64 -13.48 -2.94 6.36
CA GLY A 64 -14.77 -2.98 5.62
C GLY A 64 -14.66 -3.49 4.18
N GLY A 65 -13.51 -4.03 3.78
CA GLY A 65 -13.34 -4.65 2.47
C GLY A 65 -13.80 -6.10 2.46
N ASN A 66 -15.08 -6.34 2.15
CA ASN A 66 -15.54 -7.64 1.65
C ASN A 66 -15.23 -7.76 0.16
#